data_AF-A0AAW1V8N0-F1
#
_entry.id   AF-A0AAW1V8N0-F1
#
_cell.length_a   1.000
_cell.length_b   1.000
_cell.length_c   1.000
_cell.angle_alpha   90.00
_cell.angle_beta   90.00
_cell.angle_gamma   90.00
#
_symmetry.space_group_name_H-M   'P 1'
#
loop_
_entity.id
_entity.type
_entity.pdbx_description
1 polymer ?
#
loop_
_entity_poly.entity_id
_entity_poly.type
_entity_poly.pdbx_seq_one_letter_code
_entity_poly.pdbx_strand_id
1 'polypeptide(L)'
;MNRVELLKPNVCVMNDIPIEARNTILKIALSQANSSTQDNTKLLEKISNEYNIKKSTVVEIIASYILIIKLFLASNNEEFREIMSGVGFSASFIEELPLLQNKAYFTNTIIQCKRKENRNLVSLKWIIDISLYNKILNMKAKHVIIQISLKDKKKYTIEMDIKTFNKLRYNIALMLKELYSIRKVLPSF
;
A
#
# COMPACT_ATOMS: atom_id res chain seq x y z
N MET A 1 13.78 -7.48 21.79
CA MET A 1 14.81 -7.02 20.84
C MET A 1 14.38 -5.66 20.31
N ASN A 2 15.09 -4.60 20.70
CA ASN A 2 14.67 -3.23 20.40
C ASN A 2 14.91 -2.98 18.90
N ARG A 3 13.87 -2.78 18.09
CA ARG A 3 13.99 -2.73 16.61
C ARG A 3 15.00 -1.68 16.14
N VAL A 4 15.22 -0.66 16.96
CA VAL A 4 16.17 0.44 16.79
C VAL A 4 17.64 -0.03 16.79
N GLU A 5 17.98 -1.12 17.49
CA GLU A 5 19.34 -1.67 17.55
C GLU A 5 19.82 -2.26 16.21
N LEU A 6 18.88 -2.61 15.32
CA LEU A 6 19.17 -3.13 13.98
C LEU A 6 19.76 -2.05 13.05
N LEU A 7 19.64 -0.77 13.41
CA LEU A 7 20.20 0.34 12.63
C LEU A 7 21.68 0.58 12.92
N LYS A 8 22.15 0.27 14.14
CA LYS A 8 23.52 0.51 14.60
C LYS A 8 24.63 0.01 13.65
N PRO A 9 24.58 -1.23 13.13
CA PRO A 9 25.64 -1.71 12.22
C PRO A 9 25.66 -0.99 10.86
N ASN A 10 24.54 -0.38 10.45
CA ASN A 10 24.41 0.22 9.12
C ASN A 10 24.62 1.74 9.12
N VAL A 11 24.79 2.39 10.29
CA VAL A 11 24.95 3.85 10.40
C VAL A 11 26.15 4.35 9.60
N CYS A 12 27.31 3.69 9.73
CA CYS A 12 28.53 4.08 9.03
C CYS A 12 28.34 3.95 7.51
N VAL A 13 27.82 2.79 7.09
CA VAL A 13 27.54 2.49 5.68
C VAL A 13 26.56 3.50 5.06
N MET A 14 25.55 3.95 5.80
CA MET A 14 24.57 4.93 5.29
C MET A 14 25.15 6.35 5.17
N ASN A 15 26.12 6.70 6.02
CA ASN A 15 26.82 7.98 5.96
C ASN A 15 27.82 8.03 4.80
N ASP A 16 28.48 6.91 4.49
CA ASP A 16 29.57 6.83 3.51
C ASP A 16 29.10 6.78 2.03
N ILE A 17 27.78 6.77 1.80
CA ILE A 17 27.20 6.65 0.45
C ILE A 17 26.93 8.02 -0.17
N PRO A 18 27.15 8.17 -1.50
CA PRO A 18 26.83 9.39 -2.23
C PRO A 18 25.37 9.84 -2.01
N ILE A 19 25.16 11.16 -1.90
CA ILE A 19 23.85 11.75 -1.59
C ILE A 19 22.83 11.41 -2.69
N GLU A 20 23.25 11.30 -3.95
CA GLU A 20 22.41 10.91 -5.09
C GLU A 20 21.90 9.47 -4.96
N ALA A 21 22.80 8.55 -4.56
CA ALA A 21 22.45 7.16 -4.27
C ALA A 21 21.50 7.09 -3.08
N ARG A 22 21.76 7.89 -2.03
CA ARG A 22 20.92 7.98 -0.83
C ARG A 22 19.48 8.36 -1.16
N ASN A 23 19.29 9.38 -1.98
CA ASN A 23 17.97 9.85 -2.41
C ASN A 23 17.23 8.82 -3.27
N THR A 24 17.95 8.13 -4.15
CA THR A 24 17.38 7.08 -5.01
C THR A 24 16.96 5.87 -4.17
N ILE A 25 17.81 5.45 -3.22
CA ILE A 25 17.52 4.37 -2.29
C ILE A 25 16.34 4.73 -1.37
N LEU A 26 16.27 5.96 -0.86
CA LEU A 26 15.15 6.43 -0.04
C LEU A 26 13.83 6.42 -0.83
N LYS A 27 13.82 6.81 -2.10
CA LYS A 27 12.63 6.72 -2.97
C LYS A 27 12.14 5.28 -3.11
N ILE A 28 13.06 4.33 -3.25
CA ILE A 28 12.72 2.89 -3.31
C ILE A 28 12.21 2.39 -1.96
N ALA A 29 12.85 2.79 -0.86
CA ALA A 29 12.39 2.44 0.48
C ALA A 29 10.98 2.99 0.75
N LEU A 30 10.66 4.20 0.27
CA LEU A 30 9.32 4.77 0.33
C LEU A 30 8.33 3.99 -0.55
N SER A 31 8.69 3.60 -1.77
CA SER A 31 7.78 2.82 -2.62
C SER A 31 7.50 1.43 -2.04
N GLN A 32 8.50 0.78 -1.45
CA GLN A 32 8.36 -0.51 -0.76
C GLN A 32 7.62 -0.40 0.57
N ALA A 33 7.81 0.69 1.33
CA ALA A 33 7.02 0.95 2.52
C ALA A 33 5.52 1.18 2.20
N ASN A 34 5.22 1.54 0.95
CA ASN A 34 3.88 1.88 0.45
C ASN A 34 3.18 0.79 -0.36
N SER A 35 3.89 -0.19 -0.93
CA SER A 35 3.31 -1.26 -1.73
C SER A 35 4.12 -2.55 -1.63
N SER A 36 3.47 -3.65 -1.27
CA SER A 36 4.15 -4.92 -0.94
C SER A 36 4.53 -5.79 -2.15
N THR A 37 4.34 -5.32 -3.39
CA THR A 37 4.30 -6.18 -4.59
C THR A 37 5.14 -5.72 -5.78
N GLN A 38 5.98 -4.70 -5.66
CA GLN A 38 6.90 -4.36 -6.76
C GLN A 38 8.18 -5.20 -6.72
N ASP A 39 8.38 -5.99 -7.78
CA ASP A 39 9.58 -6.79 -8.02
C ASP A 39 10.75 -5.85 -8.38
N ASN A 40 11.44 -5.37 -7.33
CA ASN A 40 12.50 -4.35 -7.44
C ASN A 40 13.89 -4.93 -7.75
N THR A 41 13.96 -6.22 -8.06
CA THR A 41 15.20 -6.93 -8.44
C THR A 41 15.99 -6.15 -9.50
N LYS A 42 15.32 -5.68 -10.57
CA LYS A 42 15.95 -4.89 -11.64
C LYS A 42 16.44 -3.49 -11.19
N LEU A 43 15.81 -2.88 -10.19
CA LEU A 43 16.21 -1.56 -9.67
C LEU A 43 17.42 -1.70 -8.72
N LEU A 44 17.46 -2.79 -7.94
CA LEU A 44 18.61 -3.13 -7.10
C LEU A 44 19.87 -3.36 -7.95
N GLU A 45 19.72 -4.03 -9.10
CA GLU A 45 20.83 -4.24 -10.04
C GLU A 45 21.33 -2.94 -10.67
N LYS A 46 20.42 -2.03 -11.03
CA LYS A 46 20.80 -0.71 -11.54
C LYS A 46 21.62 0.08 -10.52
N ILE A 47 21.14 0.19 -9.28
CA ILE A 47 21.84 0.94 -8.21
C ILE A 47 23.17 0.30 -7.86
N SER A 48 23.22 -1.04 -7.78
CA SER A 48 24.44 -1.78 -7.50
C SER A 48 25.52 -1.49 -8.56
N ASN A 49 25.13 -1.45 -9.83
CA ASN A 49 26.03 -1.19 -10.94
C ASN A 49 26.40 0.30 -11.09
N GLU A 50 25.45 1.20 -10.85
CA GLU A 50 25.61 2.65 -11.03
C GLU A 50 26.49 3.28 -9.95
N TYR A 51 26.40 2.78 -8.71
CA TYR A 51 27.16 3.32 -7.58
C TYR A 51 28.26 2.38 -7.07
N ASN A 52 28.51 1.26 -7.76
CA ASN A 52 29.49 0.24 -7.38
C ASN A 52 29.31 -0.29 -5.93
N ILE A 53 28.05 -0.41 -5.49
CA ILE A 53 27.69 -0.91 -4.15
C ILE A 53 27.27 -2.37 -4.26
N LYS A 54 27.72 -3.24 -3.35
CA LYS A 54 27.27 -4.64 -3.33
C LYS A 54 25.75 -4.73 -3.13
N LYS A 55 25.08 -5.60 -3.89
CA LYS A 55 23.62 -5.82 -3.79
C LYS A 55 23.15 -6.10 -2.36
N SER A 56 23.91 -6.87 -1.58
CA SER A 56 23.61 -7.15 -0.17
C SER A 56 23.53 -5.89 0.67
N THR A 57 24.50 -4.99 0.49
CA THR A 57 24.58 -3.72 1.19
C THR A 57 23.42 -2.79 0.78
N VAL A 58 23.06 -2.74 -0.50
CA VAL A 58 21.89 -1.96 -0.98
C VAL A 58 20.60 -2.44 -0.29
N VAL A 59 20.41 -3.75 -0.15
CA VAL A 59 19.24 -4.32 0.54
C VAL A 59 19.23 -3.97 2.02
N GLU A 60 20.37 -4.03 2.69
CA GLU A 60 20.51 -3.64 4.11
C GLU A 60 20.20 -2.16 4.34
N ILE A 61 20.63 -1.28 3.44
CA ILE A 61 20.35 0.15 3.49
C ILE A 61 18.85 0.42 3.25
N ILE A 62 18.24 -0.25 2.28
CA ILE A 62 16.80 -0.14 2.03
C ILE A 62 16.00 -0.58 3.26
N ALA A 63 16.37 -1.72 3.85
CA ALA A 63 15.73 -2.21 5.07
C ALA A 63 15.86 -1.20 6.22
N SER A 64 17.03 -0.57 6.34
CA SER A 64 17.30 0.48 7.32
C SER A 64 16.43 1.72 7.07
N TYR A 65 16.31 2.19 5.83
CA TYR A 65 15.40 3.29 5.49
C TYR A 65 13.92 2.96 5.74
N ILE A 66 13.48 1.75 5.43
CA ILE A 66 12.11 1.31 5.73
C ILE A 66 11.85 1.37 7.25
N LEU A 67 12.84 0.96 8.05
CA LEU A 67 12.75 1.04 9.50
C LEU A 67 12.73 2.50 10.00
N ILE A 68 13.57 3.38 9.44
CA ILE A 68 13.57 4.82 9.73
C ILE A 68 12.21 5.44 9.40
N ILE A 69 11.64 5.12 8.23
CA ILE A 69 10.30 5.59 7.83
C ILE A 69 9.22 5.09 8.81
N LYS A 70 9.30 3.82 9.25
CA LYS A 70 8.37 3.27 10.25
C LYS A 70 8.50 3.96 11.61
N LEU A 71 9.72 4.24 12.06
CA LEU A 71 9.98 4.97 13.31
C LEU A 71 9.46 6.39 13.24
N PHE A 72 9.69 7.08 12.12
CA PHE A 72 9.19 8.42 11.86
C PHE A 72 7.65 8.50 11.90
N LEU A 73 6.97 7.47 11.38
CA LEU A 73 5.50 7.39 11.42
C LEU A 73 4.95 7.07 12.80
N ALA A 74 5.73 6.39 13.65
CA ALA A 74 5.31 5.98 14.99
C ALA A 74 5.59 7.04 16.07
N SER A 75 6.53 7.96 15.82
CA SER A 75 7.08 8.85 16.85
C SER A 75 6.81 10.33 16.54
N ASN A 76 6.87 11.17 17.58
CA ASN A 76 6.89 12.63 17.37
C ASN A 76 8.28 13.08 16.81
N ASN A 77 8.43 14.34 16.38
CA ASN A 77 9.68 14.78 15.75
C ASN A 77 10.86 14.83 16.71
N GLU A 78 10.63 15.23 17.96
CA GLU A 78 11.67 15.30 19.00
C GLU A 78 12.11 13.89 19.43
N GLU A 79 11.14 13.01 19.65
CA GLU A 79 11.36 11.60 19.97
C GLU A 79 12.08 10.86 18.82
N PHE A 80 11.72 11.14 17.57
CA PHE A 80 12.44 10.60 16.42
C PHE A 80 13.89 11.07 16.38
N ARG A 81 14.15 12.36 16.63
CA ARG A 81 15.51 12.91 16.69
C ARG A 81 16.32 12.25 17.80
N GLU A 82 15.75 12.14 18.99
CA GLU A 82 16.40 11.52 20.14
C GLU A 82 16.74 10.04 19.88
N ILE A 83 15.81 9.28 19.27
CA ILE A 83 16.04 7.89 18.87
C ILE A 83 17.17 7.80 17.83
N MET A 84 17.16 8.66 16.80
CA MET A 84 18.17 8.62 15.74
C MET A 84 19.56 9.04 16.25
N SER A 85 19.62 10.04 17.12
CA SER A 85 20.86 10.45 17.79
C SER A 85 21.38 9.35 18.74
N GLY A 86 20.49 8.69 19.48
CA GLY A 86 20.85 7.55 20.34
C GLY A 86 21.36 6.31 19.59
N VAL A 87 21.02 6.19 18.30
CA VAL A 87 21.54 5.15 17.40
C VAL A 87 22.94 5.49 16.86
N GLY A 88 23.32 6.78 16.85
CA GLY A 88 24.60 7.26 16.36
C GLY A 88 24.55 7.97 15.01
N PHE A 89 23.37 8.32 14.49
CA PHE A 89 23.27 9.17 13.29
C PHE A 89 23.68 10.62 13.61
N SER A 90 24.38 11.27 12.67
CA SER A 90 24.76 12.67 12.81
C SER A 90 23.53 13.59 12.70
N ALA A 91 23.60 14.75 13.34
CA ALA A 91 22.54 15.77 13.21
C ALA A 91 22.35 16.21 11.74
N SER A 92 23.44 16.31 10.97
CA SER A 92 23.38 16.61 9.54
C SER A 92 22.59 15.57 8.74
N PHE A 93 22.82 14.28 9.00
CA PHE A 93 22.08 13.20 8.35
C PHE A 93 20.58 13.29 8.66
N ILE A 94 20.24 13.56 9.93
CA ILE A 94 18.86 13.65 10.38
C ILE A 94 18.14 14.82 9.70
N GLU A 95 18.77 16.00 9.62
CA GLU A 95 18.20 17.20 9.02
C GLU A 95 18.08 17.11 7.49
N GLU A 96 18.98 16.38 6.83
CA GLU A 96 18.93 16.11 5.40
C GLU A 96 17.79 15.15 4.99
N LEU A 97 17.18 14.44 5.95
CA LEU A 97 16.05 13.57 5.64
C LEU A 97 14.84 14.40 5.19
N PRO A 98 14.32 14.20 3.95
CA PRO A 98 13.17 14.95 3.44
C PRO A 98 11.87 14.64 4.21
N LEU A 99 11.90 13.68 5.13
CA LEU A 99 10.78 13.26 5.98
C LEU A 99 10.38 14.35 6.99
N LEU A 100 11.35 15.03 7.60
CA LEU A 100 11.11 15.99 8.69
C LEU A 100 10.43 17.27 8.21
N GLN A 101 10.77 17.73 7.00
CA GLN A 101 10.26 18.98 6.44
C GLN A 101 8.77 18.88 6.03
N ASN A 102 8.28 17.68 5.72
CA ASN A 102 6.95 17.46 5.12
C ASN A 102 6.14 16.35 5.82
N LYS A 103 6.21 16.27 7.16
CA LYS A 103 5.57 15.20 7.95
C LYS A 103 4.10 14.98 7.60
N ALA A 104 3.29 16.04 7.60
CA ALA A 104 1.86 15.93 7.31
C ALA A 104 1.57 15.32 5.92
N TYR A 105 2.37 15.68 4.91
CA TYR A 105 2.27 15.14 3.57
C TYR A 105 2.63 13.64 3.53
N PHE A 106 3.76 13.26 4.11
CA PHE A 106 4.19 11.85 4.12
C PHE A 106 3.29 10.97 4.96
N THR A 107 2.89 11.41 6.15
CA THR A 107 1.97 10.68 7.02
C THR A 107 0.62 10.48 6.34
N ASN A 108 0.04 11.51 5.73
CA ASN A 108 -1.22 11.38 5.01
C ASN A 108 -1.09 10.48 3.77
N THR A 109 -0.02 10.62 2.98
CA THR A 109 0.19 9.81 1.76
C THR A 109 0.36 8.32 2.11
N ILE A 110 1.21 8.01 3.10
CA ILE A 110 1.48 6.62 3.51
C ILE A 110 0.24 5.99 4.17
N ILE A 111 -0.49 6.74 5.01
CA ILE A 111 -1.76 6.26 5.60
C ILE A 111 -2.83 6.07 4.53
N GLN A 112 -2.95 6.98 3.55
CA GLN A 112 -3.91 6.86 2.47
C GLN A 112 -3.60 5.68 1.53
N CYS A 113 -2.32 5.40 1.27
CA CYS A 113 -1.90 4.22 0.49
C CYS A 113 -2.24 2.91 1.22
N LYS A 114 -1.93 2.80 2.53
CA LYS A 114 -2.39 1.66 3.34
C LYS A 114 -3.91 1.51 3.37
N ARG A 115 -4.66 2.63 3.33
CA ARG A 115 -6.13 2.60 3.22
C ARG A 115 -6.63 2.15 1.85
N LYS A 116 -5.86 2.35 0.76
CA LYS A 116 -6.22 1.84 -0.57
C LYS A 116 -6.03 0.32 -0.66
N GLU A 117 -4.96 -0.22 -0.07
CA GLU A 117 -4.71 -1.67 -0.05
C GLU A 117 -5.66 -2.45 0.88
N ASN A 118 -6.22 -1.80 1.91
CA ASN A 118 -7.12 -2.42 2.88
C ASN A 118 -8.61 -2.43 2.49
N ARG A 119 -9.00 -1.86 1.35
CA ARG A 119 -10.40 -1.93 0.86
C ARG A 119 -10.68 -3.17 0.03
N ASN A 120 -10.12 -4.30 0.43
CA ASN A 120 -10.48 -5.56 -0.18
C ASN A 120 -11.90 -5.93 0.27
N LEU A 121 -12.75 -6.24 -0.72
CA LEU A 121 -14.07 -6.79 -0.47
C LEU A 121 -13.92 -8.17 0.19
N VAL A 122 -14.52 -8.36 1.38
CA VAL A 122 -14.48 -9.66 2.09
C VAL A 122 -15.67 -10.50 1.72
N SER A 123 -16.85 -9.89 1.70
CA SER A 123 -18.08 -10.60 1.40
C SER A 123 -19.10 -9.67 0.77
N LEU A 124 -19.81 -10.21 -0.22
CA LEU A 124 -20.98 -9.61 -0.83
C LEU A 124 -22.19 -10.49 -0.48
N LYS A 125 -23.18 -9.93 0.21
CA LYS A 125 -24.48 -10.57 0.45
C LYS A 125 -25.55 -9.77 -0.28
N TRP A 126 -26.52 -10.43 -0.88
CA TRP A 126 -27.60 -9.75 -1.61
C TRP A 126 -28.94 -10.41 -1.28
N ILE A 127 -30.00 -9.60 -1.23
CA ILE A 127 -31.39 -10.01 -1.00
C ILE A 127 -32.23 -9.36 -2.11
N ILE A 128 -33.10 -10.13 -2.76
CA ILE A 128 -34.02 -9.61 -3.79
C ILE A 128 -35.43 -9.64 -3.22
N ASP A 129 -36.05 -8.46 -3.09
CA ASP A 129 -37.43 -8.35 -2.63
C ASP A 129 -38.39 -8.49 -3.83
N ILE A 130 -39.12 -9.61 -3.83
CA ILE A 130 -40.13 -9.92 -4.85
C ILE A 130 -41.51 -9.62 -4.25
N SER A 131 -42.10 -8.50 -4.62
CA SER A 131 -43.49 -8.20 -4.26
C SER A 131 -44.47 -8.72 -5.33
N LEU A 132 -45.49 -9.46 -4.90
CA LEU A 132 -46.57 -9.97 -5.75
C LEU A 132 -47.71 -8.96 -5.80
N TYR A 133 -48.22 -8.65 -6.99
CA TYR A 133 -49.43 -7.83 -7.16
C TYR A 133 -50.37 -8.51 -8.15
N ASN A 134 -51.66 -8.60 -7.81
CA ASN A 134 -52.57 -9.52 -8.47
C ASN A 134 -53.62 -8.83 -9.37
N LYS A 135 -53.82 -9.43 -10.55
CA LYS A 135 -55.14 -9.80 -11.08
C LYS A 135 -55.05 -11.03 -12.01
N ILE A 136 -53.92 -11.22 -12.71
CA ILE A 136 -53.49 -12.42 -13.46
C ILE A 136 -51.95 -12.39 -13.40
N LEU A 137 -51.28 -13.42 -12.89
CA LEU A 137 -49.91 -13.36 -12.36
C LEU A 137 -48.84 -12.86 -13.36
N ASN A 138 -48.36 -11.63 -13.16
CA ASN A 138 -47.10 -11.12 -13.69
C ASN A 138 -46.18 -10.76 -12.51
N MET A 139 -45.21 -11.62 -12.20
CA MET A 139 -44.18 -11.35 -11.18
C MET A 139 -43.21 -10.27 -11.66
N LYS A 140 -43.06 -9.18 -10.91
CA LYS A 140 -41.99 -8.19 -11.14
C LYS A 140 -41.31 -7.86 -9.82
N ALA A 141 -40.03 -8.20 -9.72
CA ALA A 141 -39.16 -7.72 -8.64
C ALA A 141 -39.09 -6.18 -8.70
N LYS A 142 -39.31 -5.51 -7.56
CA LYS A 142 -39.33 -4.04 -7.51
C LYS A 142 -37.96 -3.47 -7.16
N HIS A 143 -37.32 -4.02 -6.13
CA HIS A 143 -36.04 -3.54 -5.62
C HIS A 143 -35.13 -4.71 -5.23
N VAL A 144 -33.82 -4.46 -5.29
CA VAL A 144 -32.76 -5.36 -4.87
C VAL A 144 -31.93 -4.65 -3.82
N ILE A 145 -31.70 -5.32 -2.69
CA ILE A 145 -30.89 -4.83 -1.58
C ILE A 145 -29.55 -5.58 -1.59
N ILE A 146 -28.46 -4.86 -1.80
CA ILE A 146 -27.10 -5.40 -1.79
C ILE A 146 -26.40 -4.94 -0.52
N GLN A 147 -25.87 -5.89 0.25
CA GLN A 147 -25.04 -5.63 1.41
C GLN A 147 -23.58 -6.02 1.14
N ILE A 148 -22.71 -5.02 1.14
CA ILE A 148 -21.27 -5.13 0.90
C ILE A 148 -20.56 -5.05 2.25
N SER A 149 -19.72 -6.02 2.59
CA SER A 149 -18.85 -5.95 3.79
C SER A 149 -17.38 -5.94 3.39
N LEU A 150 -16.66 -4.92 3.85
CA LEU A 150 -15.23 -4.71 3.58
C LEU A 150 -14.36 -5.24 4.72
N LYS A 151 -13.05 -5.39 4.48
CA LYS A 151 -12.06 -5.85 5.49
C LYS A 151 -11.94 -4.92 6.69
N ASP A 152 -12.23 -3.63 6.50
CA ASP A 152 -12.27 -2.64 7.59
C ASP A 152 -13.54 -2.74 8.46
N LYS A 153 -14.30 -3.85 8.33
CA LYS A 153 -15.57 -4.13 9.01
C LYS A 153 -16.70 -3.18 8.66
N LYS A 154 -16.51 -2.26 7.70
CA LYS A 154 -17.59 -1.39 7.23
C LYS A 154 -18.57 -2.18 6.37
N LYS A 155 -19.85 -1.88 6.56
CA LYS A 155 -20.97 -2.45 5.83
C LYS A 155 -21.65 -1.36 5.04
N TYR A 156 -21.93 -1.61 3.77
CA TYR A 156 -22.69 -0.73 2.89
C TYR A 156 -23.92 -1.47 2.43
N THR A 157 -25.09 -0.87 2.61
CA THR A 157 -26.35 -1.40 2.09
C THR A 157 -26.81 -0.48 0.98
N ILE A 158 -27.05 -1.05 -0.20
CA ILE A 158 -27.47 -0.32 -1.40
C ILE A 158 -28.78 -0.92 -1.86
N GLU A 159 -29.82 -0.10 -1.92
CA GLU A 159 -31.10 -0.45 -2.52
C GLU A 159 -31.15 0.11 -3.95
N MET A 160 -31.55 -0.72 -4.90
CA MET A 160 -31.63 -0.33 -6.31
C MET A 160 -32.78 -1.03 -7.03
N ASP A 161 -33.29 -0.44 -8.11
CA ASP A 161 -34.30 -1.09 -8.94
C ASP A 161 -33.70 -2.22 -9.79
N ILE A 162 -34.57 -3.10 -10.30
CA ILE A 162 -34.17 -4.28 -11.07
C ILE A 162 -33.42 -3.95 -12.37
N LYS A 163 -33.70 -2.81 -13.03
CA LYS A 163 -33.00 -2.43 -14.27
C LYS A 163 -31.57 -2.04 -13.94
N THR A 164 -31.38 -1.27 -12.88
CA THR A 164 -30.04 -0.89 -12.38
C THR A 164 -29.26 -2.11 -11.92
N PHE A 165 -29.89 -3.04 -11.20
CA PHE A 165 -29.27 -4.30 -10.82
C PHE A 165 -28.83 -5.13 -12.03
N ASN A 166 -29.66 -5.24 -13.06
CA ASN A 166 -29.30 -5.98 -14.28
C ASN A 166 -28.15 -5.34 -15.04
N LYS A 167 -28.08 -4.00 -15.11
CA LYS A 167 -26.93 -3.30 -15.68
C LYS A 167 -25.65 -3.59 -14.88
N LEU A 168 -25.73 -3.53 -13.55
CA LEU A 168 -24.61 -3.86 -12.68
C LEU A 168 -24.14 -5.30 -12.89
N ARG A 169 -25.08 -6.27 -12.92
CA ARG A 169 -24.79 -7.68 -13.17
C ARG A 169 -24.08 -7.89 -14.51
N TYR A 170 -24.55 -7.24 -15.57
CA TYR A 170 -23.93 -7.32 -16.89
C TYR A 170 -22.50 -6.76 -16.87
N ASN A 171 -22.31 -5.57 -16.29
CA ASN A 171 -21.00 -4.93 -16.21
C ASN A 171 -19.99 -5.77 -15.41
N ILE A 172 -20.43 -6.37 -14.30
CA ILE A 172 -19.58 -7.29 -13.52
C ILE A 172 -19.20 -8.51 -14.35
N ALA A 173 -20.16 -9.12 -15.06
CA ALA A 173 -19.89 -10.28 -15.90
C ALA A 173 -18.91 -9.95 -17.05
N LEU A 174 -19.03 -8.78 -17.65
CA LEU A 174 -18.13 -8.29 -18.69
C LEU A 174 -16.70 -8.11 -18.14
N MET A 175 -16.56 -7.42 -17.01
CA MET A 175 -15.27 -7.26 -16.34
C MET A 175 -14.64 -8.61 -15.99
N LEU A 176 -15.42 -9.55 -15.47
CA LEU A 176 -14.92 -10.90 -15.16
C LEU A 176 -14.42 -11.61 -16.43
N LYS A 177 -15.18 -11.54 -17.54
CA LYS A 177 -14.77 -12.14 -18.81
C LYS A 177 -13.45 -11.55 -19.31
N GLU A 178 -13.28 -10.24 -19.25
CA GLU A 178 -12.04 -9.56 -19.63
C GLU A 178 -10.87 -9.98 -18.73
N LEU A 179 -11.07 -9.99 -17.41
CA LEU A 179 -10.07 -10.45 -16.45
C LEU A 179 -9.67 -11.92 -16.68
N TYR A 180 -10.62 -12.79 -16.97
CA TYR A 180 -10.33 -14.19 -17.32
C TYR A 180 -9.55 -14.31 -18.61
N SER A 181 -9.83 -13.43 -19.58
CA SER A 181 -9.10 -13.40 -20.86
C SER A 181 -7.65 -12.95 -20.65
N ILE A 182 -7.43 -11.93 -19.83
CA ILE A 182 -6.09 -11.48 -19.43
C ILE A 182 -5.33 -12.58 -18.67
N ARG A 183 -6.00 -13.26 -17.74
CA ARG A 183 -5.39 -14.36 -16.98
C ARG A 183 -4.97 -15.55 -17.86
N LYS A 184 -5.68 -15.83 -18.95
CA LYS A 184 -5.29 -16.88 -19.90
C LYS A 184 -4.07 -16.52 -20.74
N VAL A 185 -3.82 -15.22 -20.93
CA VAL A 185 -2.67 -14.71 -21.71
C VAL A 185 -1.41 -14.61 -20.87
N LEU A 186 -1.54 -14.48 -19.54
CA LEU A 186 -0.40 -14.51 -18.62
C LEU A 186 -0.08 -15.97 -18.22
N PRO A 187 1.13 -16.49 -18.53
CA PRO A 187 1.54 -17.78 -17.97
C PRO A 187 1.56 -17.67 -16.45
N SER A 188 0.97 -18.67 -15.80
CA SER A 188 1.05 -18.85 -14.35
C SER A 188 2.52 -18.90 -13.93
N PHE A 189 2.96 -17.90 -13.16
CA PHE A 189 4.19 -17.95 -12.36
C PHE A 189 3.92 -18.70 -11.06
#